data_AF-A0A6G0REJ6-F1
#
_entry.id   AF-A0A6G0REJ6-F1
#
_cell.length_a   1.000
_cell.length_b   1.000
_cell.length_c   1.000
_cell.angle_alpha   90.00
_cell.angle_beta   90.00
_cell.angle_gamma   90.00
#
_symmetry.space_group_name_H-M   'P 1'
#
loop_
_entity.id
_entity.type
_entity.pdbx_description
1 polymer ?
#
loop_
_entity_poly.entity_id
_entity_poly.type
_entity_poly.pdbx_seq_one_letter_code
_entity_poly.pdbx_strand_id
1 'polypeptide(L)'
;MSNAAILSGTEIVRVHEELVHADVLVVYLSVVAMISSVIRERIPPSIAIFLFEIIHKNRLVFIRICPPVLREIVNYSNKVFSLEGSVVTSVNAVGSSLHFSTAFPIPKKDDLFLAASFFPKISMLGMIVVYALTRKVYWYFYPDNTHHKSTKSAGGQASNANDTLVLKGDLTNFEVSTGAELQTRFGIISDYRNYVYFKGMKFASADGVYCSGYVIVNGRYLMRSEDLPSVAMMKFLNTRFTNVDVYEVDGSNVKDTARLVYPDTFFWDDLWRLNVTVLL
;
A
#
# COMPACT_ATOMS: atom_id res chain seq x y z
N MET A 1 -19.59 -18.66 2.15
CA MET A 1 -19.83 -20.08 1.73
C MET A 1 -18.75 -20.55 0.76
N SER A 2 -18.46 -21.86 0.63
CA SER A 2 -17.50 -22.36 -0.37
C SER A 2 -18.00 -22.16 -1.81
N ASN A 3 -17.21 -21.49 -2.65
CA ASN A 3 -17.57 -21.21 -4.05
C ASN A 3 -17.80 -22.49 -4.87
N ALA A 4 -17.00 -23.53 -4.62
CA ALA A 4 -17.08 -24.80 -5.34
C ALA A 4 -18.40 -25.53 -5.07
N ALA A 5 -18.87 -25.53 -3.82
CA ALA A 5 -20.14 -26.14 -3.44
C ALA A 5 -21.34 -25.45 -4.12
N ILE A 6 -21.35 -24.11 -4.14
CA ILE A 6 -22.40 -23.33 -4.81
C ILE A 6 -22.42 -23.59 -6.33
N LEU A 7 -21.25 -23.75 -6.96
CA LEU A 7 -21.13 -23.95 -8.41
C LEU A 7 -21.47 -25.37 -8.85
N SER A 8 -21.17 -26.37 -8.02
CA SER A 8 -21.44 -27.78 -8.30
C SER A 8 -22.80 -28.28 -7.78
N GLY A 9 -23.45 -27.51 -6.91
CA GLY A 9 -24.70 -27.90 -6.26
C GLY A 9 -24.53 -28.95 -5.17
N THR A 10 -23.30 -29.19 -4.70
CA THR A 10 -22.99 -30.11 -3.60
C THR A 10 -23.20 -29.46 -2.23
N GLU A 11 -23.07 -30.25 -1.15
CA GLU A 11 -23.34 -29.79 0.22
C GLU A 11 -22.56 -28.52 0.60
N ILE A 12 -23.27 -27.58 1.23
CA ILE A 12 -22.76 -26.24 1.47
C ILE A 12 -21.84 -26.23 2.69
N VAL A 13 -20.54 -26.20 2.46
CA VAL A 13 -19.55 -25.93 3.51
C VAL A 13 -19.67 -24.47 3.95
N ARG A 14 -20.02 -24.25 5.22
CA ARG A 14 -20.06 -22.92 5.85
C ARG A 14 -18.63 -22.49 6.17
N VAL A 15 -18.23 -21.37 5.56
CA VAL A 15 -16.96 -20.70 5.79
C VAL A 15 -17.28 -19.28 6.26
N HIS A 16 -16.53 -18.78 7.23
CA HIS A 16 -16.62 -17.39 7.70
C HIS A 16 -16.18 -16.45 6.58
N GLU A 17 -17.16 -15.91 5.85
CA GLU A 17 -16.93 -15.14 4.62
C GLU A 17 -16.18 -13.84 4.89
N GLU A 18 -16.49 -13.16 6.00
CA GLU A 18 -15.83 -11.92 6.41
C GLU A 18 -14.34 -12.09 6.70
N LEU A 19 -13.96 -13.20 7.35
CA LEU A 19 -12.56 -13.48 7.67
C LEU A 19 -11.76 -13.76 6.39
N VAL A 20 -12.32 -14.59 5.51
CA VAL A 20 -11.70 -14.90 4.21
C VAL A 20 -11.62 -13.65 3.33
N HIS A 21 -12.63 -12.78 3.38
CA HIS A 21 -12.62 -11.51 2.66
C HIS A 21 -11.48 -10.61 3.13
N ALA A 22 -11.35 -10.39 4.44
CA ALA A 22 -10.31 -9.56 5.03
C ALA A 22 -8.90 -10.09 4.71
N ASP A 23 -8.65 -11.38 4.91
CA ASP A 23 -7.34 -11.99 4.64
C ASP A 23 -6.95 -11.88 3.17
N VAL A 24 -7.90 -12.18 2.27
CA VAL A 24 -7.66 -12.11 0.82
C VAL A 24 -7.42 -10.66 0.38
N LEU A 25 -8.14 -9.69 0.94
CA LEU A 25 -7.92 -8.27 0.67
C LEU A 25 -6.51 -7.85 1.07
N VAL A 26 -6.05 -8.23 2.26
CA VAL A 26 -4.71 -7.89 2.76
C VAL A 26 -3.63 -8.48 1.86
N VAL A 27 -3.73 -9.78 1.54
CA VAL A 27 -2.79 -10.44 0.63
C VAL A 27 -2.80 -9.77 -0.75
N TYR A 28 -3.98 -9.44 -1.27
CA TYR A 28 -4.11 -8.75 -2.54
C TYR A 28 -3.44 -7.37 -2.53
N LEU A 29 -3.69 -6.53 -1.51
CA LEU A 29 -3.07 -5.22 -1.38
C LEU A 29 -1.55 -5.32 -1.26
N SER A 30 -1.02 -6.32 -0.55
CA SER A 30 0.43 -6.54 -0.48
C SER A 30 1.05 -6.88 -1.84
N VAL A 31 0.38 -7.71 -2.64
CA VAL A 31 0.86 -8.07 -3.99
C VAL A 31 0.78 -6.88 -4.93
N VAL A 32 -0.29 -6.09 -4.85
CA VAL A 32 -0.43 -4.86 -5.64
C VAL A 32 0.64 -3.83 -5.28
N ALA A 33 0.93 -3.66 -3.98
CA ALA A 33 2.02 -2.79 -3.53
C ALA A 33 3.38 -3.26 -4.08
N MET A 34 3.65 -4.57 -4.07
CA MET A 34 4.86 -5.13 -4.65
C MET A 34 4.94 -4.89 -6.17
N ILE A 35 3.85 -5.15 -6.91
CA ILE A 35 3.77 -4.91 -8.37
C ILE A 35 4.01 -3.44 -8.68
N SER A 36 3.35 -2.55 -7.94
CA SER A 36 3.49 -1.09 -8.08
C SER A 36 4.93 -0.63 -7.81
N SER A 37 5.60 -1.20 -6.81
CA SER A 37 7.01 -0.94 -6.53
C SER A 37 7.93 -1.41 -7.66
N VAL A 38 7.64 -2.54 -8.30
CA VAL A 38 8.43 -3.07 -9.43
C VAL A 38 8.22 -2.22 -10.69
N ILE A 39 6.98 -1.85 -11.00
CA ILE A 39 6.64 -1.03 -12.18
C ILE A 39 7.10 0.43 -12.00
N ARG A 40 7.38 0.84 -10.75
CA ARG A 40 7.68 2.21 -10.34
C ARG A 40 6.55 3.17 -10.69
N GLU A 41 5.32 2.78 -10.37
CA GLU A 41 4.12 3.58 -10.64
C GLU A 41 3.26 3.68 -9.39
N ARG A 42 2.65 4.84 -9.11
CA ARG A 42 1.72 5.01 -8.00
C ARG A 42 0.34 4.50 -8.37
N ILE A 43 -0.25 3.65 -7.52
CA ILE A 43 -1.60 3.13 -7.72
C ILE A 43 -2.52 3.71 -6.64
N PRO A 44 -3.59 4.43 -7.01
CA PRO A 44 -4.52 4.95 -6.03
C PRO A 44 -5.18 3.81 -5.23
N PRO A 45 -5.20 3.88 -3.88
CA PRO A 45 -5.83 2.86 -3.04
C PRO A 45 -7.31 2.65 -3.38
N SER A 46 -8.01 3.73 -3.74
CA SER A 46 -9.41 3.68 -4.14
C SER A 46 -9.65 2.76 -5.32
N ILE A 47 -8.80 2.81 -6.35
CA ILE A 47 -8.92 1.97 -7.55
C ILE A 47 -8.67 0.51 -7.19
N ALA A 48 -7.61 0.22 -6.41
CA ALA A 48 -7.28 -1.14 -5.99
C ALA A 48 -8.43 -1.78 -5.17
N ILE A 49 -8.94 -1.06 -4.17
CA ILE A 49 -10.03 -1.54 -3.31
C ILE A 49 -11.34 -1.66 -4.07
N PHE A 50 -11.67 -0.68 -4.92
CA PHE A 50 -12.92 -0.70 -5.69
C PHE A 50 -12.95 -1.86 -6.69
N LEU A 51 -11.84 -2.08 -7.41
CA LEU A 51 -11.71 -3.22 -8.31
C LEU A 51 -11.84 -4.54 -7.54
N PHE A 52 -11.29 -4.61 -6.32
CA PHE A 52 -11.35 -5.80 -5.49
C PHE A 52 -12.78 -6.15 -5.17
N GLU A 53 -13.53 -5.17 -4.68
CA GLU A 53 -14.92 -5.35 -4.28
C GLU A 53 -15.82 -5.76 -5.43
N ILE A 54 -15.65 -5.15 -6.61
CA ILE A 54 -16.43 -5.53 -7.80
C ILE A 54 -16.22 -7.00 -8.16
N ILE A 55 -14.97 -7.44 -8.19
CA ILE A 55 -14.63 -8.80 -8.61
C ILE A 55 -14.97 -9.80 -7.52
N HIS A 56 -14.77 -9.45 -6.24
CA HIS A 56 -15.13 -10.30 -5.12
C HIS A 56 -16.65 -10.54 -5.05
N LYS A 57 -17.46 -9.48 -5.22
CA LYS A 57 -18.92 -9.60 -5.27
C LYS A 57 -19.39 -10.42 -6.47
N ASN A 58 -18.78 -10.21 -7.63
CA ASN A 58 -19.16 -10.90 -8.87
C ASN A 58 -18.36 -12.17 -9.17
N ARG A 59 -17.62 -12.72 -8.19
CA ARG A 59 -16.65 -13.82 -8.38
C ARG A 59 -17.26 -15.06 -9.05
N LEU A 60 -18.51 -15.40 -8.71
CA LEU A 60 -19.20 -16.55 -9.27
C LEU A 60 -19.58 -16.34 -10.73
N VAL A 61 -19.94 -15.11 -11.10
CA VAL A 61 -20.26 -14.72 -12.47
C VAL A 61 -19.00 -14.84 -13.34
N PHE A 62 -17.86 -14.34 -12.84
CA PHE A 62 -16.57 -14.49 -13.53
C PHE A 62 -16.18 -15.94 -13.77
N ILE A 63 -16.38 -16.83 -12.78
CA ILE A 63 -16.11 -18.25 -12.95
C ILE A 63 -17.05 -18.88 -13.99
N ARG A 64 -18.34 -18.50 -14.01
CA ARG A 64 -19.32 -19.02 -14.97
C ARG A 64 -19.06 -18.56 -16.40
N ILE A 65 -18.51 -17.36 -16.60
CA ILE A 65 -18.16 -16.83 -17.93
C ILE A 65 -17.03 -17.64 -18.59
N CYS A 66 -16.21 -18.36 -17.81
CA CYS A 66 -15.12 -19.18 -18.31
C CYS A 66 -15.46 -20.68 -18.20
N PRO A 67 -16.06 -21.30 -19.25
CA PRO A 67 -16.39 -22.73 -19.27
C PRO A 67 -15.25 -23.69 -18.84
N PRO A 68 -13.98 -23.50 -19.24
CA PRO A 68 -12.93 -24.41 -18.80
C PRO A 68 -12.66 -24.33 -17.29
N VAL A 69 -12.69 -23.13 -16.71
CA VAL A 69 -12.49 -22.91 -15.27
C VAL A 69 -13.65 -23.52 -14.47
N LEU A 70 -14.88 -23.30 -14.93
CA LEU A 70 -16.08 -23.88 -14.33
C LEU A 70 -16.01 -25.41 -14.33
N ARG A 71 -15.64 -26.01 -15.46
CA ARG A 71 -15.56 -27.46 -15.61
C ARG A 71 -14.54 -28.07 -14.64
N GLU A 72 -13.37 -27.46 -14.47
CA GLU A 72 -12.38 -27.96 -13.51
C GLU A 72 -12.87 -27.88 -12.06
N ILE A 73 -13.51 -26.78 -11.66
CA ILE A 73 -14.07 -26.61 -10.32
C ILE A 73 -15.18 -27.64 -10.05
N VAL A 74 -16.09 -27.84 -11.01
CA VAL A 74 -17.19 -28.81 -10.88
C VAL A 74 -16.66 -30.24 -10.88
N ASN A 75 -15.72 -30.58 -11.75
CA ASN A 75 -15.12 -31.92 -11.80
C ASN A 75 -14.41 -32.26 -10.49
N TYR A 76 -13.65 -31.32 -9.92
CA TYR A 76 -12.99 -31.52 -8.63
C TYR A 76 -14.03 -31.70 -7.51
N SER A 77 -15.05 -30.83 -7.44
CA SER A 77 -16.11 -30.93 -6.44
C SER A 77 -16.85 -32.28 -6.53
N ASN A 78 -17.19 -32.73 -7.73
CA ASN A 78 -17.86 -34.02 -7.94
C ASN A 78 -16.98 -35.21 -7.55
N LYS A 79 -15.65 -35.15 -7.78
CA LYS A 79 -14.70 -36.17 -7.32
C LYS A 79 -14.62 -36.23 -5.80
N VAL A 80 -14.58 -35.07 -5.14
CA VAL A 80 -14.55 -34.99 -3.67
C VAL A 80 -15.86 -35.52 -3.07
N PHE A 81 -17.00 -35.16 -3.66
CA PHE A 81 -18.31 -35.63 -3.23
C PHE A 81 -18.50 -37.14 -3.42
N SER A 82 -18.02 -37.71 -4.53
CA SER A 82 -18.10 -39.17 -4.74
C SER A 82 -17.17 -39.95 -3.80
N LEU A 83 -16.01 -39.40 -3.46
CA LEU A 83 -15.11 -39.96 -2.44
C LEU A 83 -15.78 -40.00 -1.06
N GLU A 84 -16.43 -38.91 -0.66
CA GLU A 84 -17.18 -38.83 0.59
C GLU A 84 -18.24 -39.95 0.69
N GLY A 85 -19.07 -40.10 -0.35
CA GLY A 85 -20.08 -41.16 -0.40
C GLY A 85 -19.48 -42.57 -0.26
N SER A 86 -18.32 -42.83 -0.85
CA SER A 86 -17.65 -44.14 -0.74
C SER A 86 -17.13 -44.43 0.67
N VAL A 87 -16.55 -43.43 1.35
CA VAL A 87 -16.01 -43.57 2.70
C VAL A 87 -17.14 -43.76 3.71
N VAL A 88 -18.19 -42.94 3.64
CA VAL A 88 -19.37 -43.03 4.51
C VAL A 88 -20.04 -44.41 4.38
N THR A 89 -20.12 -44.98 3.18
CA THR A 89 -20.68 -46.32 2.97
C THR A 89 -19.84 -47.42 3.64
N SER A 90 -18.51 -47.31 3.61
CA SER A 90 -17.61 -48.30 4.24
C SER A 90 -17.61 -48.22 5.77
N VAL A 91 -17.72 -47.02 6.35
CA VAL A 91 -17.72 -46.80 7.80
C VAL A 91 -19.08 -47.13 8.42
N ASN A 92 -20.18 -46.79 7.73
CA ASN A 92 -21.55 -47.09 8.20
C ASN A 92 -21.91 -48.58 8.10
N ALA A 93 -21.20 -49.37 7.29
CA ALA A 93 -21.34 -50.83 7.28
C ALA A 93 -21.00 -51.48 8.64
N VAL A 94 -20.31 -50.76 9.55
CA VAL A 94 -19.90 -51.25 10.88
C VAL A 94 -20.91 -50.91 12.00
N GLY A 95 -22.08 -50.31 11.68
CA GLY A 95 -23.24 -50.35 12.57
C GLY A 95 -23.69 -49.05 13.24
N SER A 96 -23.38 -47.88 12.68
CA SER A 96 -23.96 -46.60 13.15
C SER A 96 -25.07 -46.12 12.21
N SER A 97 -26.28 -45.90 12.75
CA SER A 97 -27.43 -45.34 12.02
C SER A 97 -27.37 -43.82 11.84
N LEU A 98 -26.39 -43.16 12.48
CA LEU A 98 -26.20 -41.72 12.36
C LEU A 98 -25.27 -41.44 11.18
N HIS A 99 -25.85 -40.89 10.11
CA HIS A 99 -25.16 -40.44 8.90
C HIS A 99 -24.40 -39.15 9.21
N PHE A 100 -23.27 -39.26 9.91
CA PHE A 100 -22.34 -38.14 10.05
C PHE A 100 -21.28 -38.28 8.96
N SER A 101 -21.27 -37.35 8.00
CA SER A 101 -20.10 -37.16 7.13
C SER A 101 -18.91 -36.79 8.00
N THR A 102 -18.07 -37.78 8.29
CA THR A 102 -16.83 -37.56 9.02
C THR A 102 -15.82 -36.87 8.11
N ALA A 103 -14.98 -36.01 8.68
CA ALA A 103 -13.85 -35.42 7.97
C ALA A 103 -13.00 -36.53 7.32
N PHE A 104 -13.01 -36.59 5.99
CA PHE A 104 -12.14 -37.47 5.23
C PHE A 104 -10.89 -36.70 4.79
N PRO A 105 -9.73 -37.36 4.70
CA PRO A 105 -8.53 -36.71 4.24
C PRO A 105 -8.74 -36.28 2.78
N ILE A 106 -8.63 -34.96 2.54
CA ILE A 106 -8.65 -34.44 1.18
C ILE A 106 -7.45 -35.06 0.45
N PRO A 107 -7.64 -35.64 -0.75
CA PRO A 107 -6.55 -36.22 -1.52
C PRO A 107 -5.48 -35.16 -1.86
N LYS A 108 -4.37 -35.61 -2.47
CA LYS A 108 -3.24 -34.77 -2.88
C LYS A 108 -3.70 -33.43 -3.49
N LYS A 109 -3.02 -32.34 -3.11
CA LYS A 109 -3.23 -30.98 -3.63
C LYS A 109 -3.32 -31.00 -5.17
N ASP A 110 -4.43 -30.47 -5.69
CA ASP A 110 -4.64 -30.28 -7.13
C ASP A 110 -4.35 -28.81 -7.49
N ASP A 111 -3.22 -28.61 -8.17
CA ASP A 111 -2.72 -27.28 -8.55
C ASP A 111 -3.63 -26.60 -9.56
N LEU A 112 -4.27 -27.39 -10.43
CA LEU A 112 -5.16 -26.90 -11.46
C LEU A 112 -6.46 -26.38 -10.84
N PHE A 113 -7.02 -27.13 -9.88
CA PHE A 113 -8.19 -26.69 -9.11
C PHE A 113 -7.90 -25.40 -8.32
N LEU A 114 -6.72 -25.31 -7.71
CA LEU A 114 -6.33 -24.12 -6.97
C LEU A 114 -6.23 -22.90 -7.90
N ALA A 115 -5.54 -23.04 -9.03
CA ALA A 115 -5.45 -21.98 -10.04
C ALA A 115 -6.83 -21.57 -10.57
N ALA A 116 -7.72 -22.53 -10.85
CA ALA A 116 -9.09 -22.28 -11.29
C ALA A 116 -9.93 -21.55 -10.23
N SER A 117 -9.80 -21.94 -8.96
CA SER A 117 -10.53 -21.31 -7.84
C SER A 117 -10.10 -19.86 -7.58
N PHE A 118 -8.82 -19.56 -7.79
CA PHE A 118 -8.26 -18.22 -7.65
C PHE A 118 -8.30 -17.39 -8.95
N PHE A 119 -8.83 -17.94 -10.05
CA PHE A 119 -8.86 -17.29 -11.36
C PHE A 119 -9.42 -15.86 -11.35
N PRO A 120 -10.56 -15.53 -10.70
CA PRO A 120 -11.07 -14.16 -10.67
C PRO A 120 -10.07 -13.17 -10.04
N LYS A 121 -9.37 -13.62 -9.00
CA LYS A 121 -8.38 -12.81 -8.26
C LYS A 121 -7.07 -12.66 -9.05
N ILE A 122 -6.67 -13.69 -9.81
CA ILE A 122 -5.50 -13.59 -10.71
C ILE A 122 -5.80 -12.64 -11.88
N SER A 123 -6.98 -12.76 -12.48
CA SER A 123 -7.46 -11.85 -13.53
C SER A 123 -7.46 -10.39 -13.06
N MET A 124 -7.89 -10.17 -11.81
CA MET A 124 -7.84 -8.87 -11.17
C MET A 124 -6.43 -8.29 -11.10
N LEU A 125 -5.44 -9.07 -10.65
CA LEU A 125 -4.04 -8.62 -10.62
C LEU A 125 -3.56 -8.25 -12.03
N GLY A 126 -3.95 -9.02 -13.04
CA GLY A 126 -3.69 -8.70 -14.44
C GLY A 126 -4.24 -7.34 -14.86
N MET A 127 -5.49 -7.01 -14.50
CA MET A 127 -6.10 -5.70 -14.81
C MET A 127 -5.34 -4.54 -14.17
N ILE A 128 -4.77 -4.71 -12.98
CA ILE A 128 -3.97 -3.67 -12.31
C ILE A 128 -2.64 -3.46 -13.00
N VAL A 129 -1.99 -4.56 -13.43
CA VAL A 129 -0.77 -4.47 -14.22
C VAL A 129 -1.04 -3.71 -15.51
N VAL A 130 -2.13 -4.03 -16.21
CA VAL A 130 -2.55 -3.30 -17.42
C VAL A 130 -2.81 -1.83 -17.11
N TYR A 131 -3.56 -1.52 -16.05
CA TYR A 131 -3.81 -0.15 -15.62
C TYR A 131 -2.50 0.62 -15.35
N ALA A 132 -1.57 0.02 -14.61
CA ALA A 132 -0.26 0.63 -14.31
C ALA A 132 0.57 0.85 -15.59
N LEU A 133 0.55 -0.09 -16.53
CA LEU A 133 1.24 0.06 -17.82
C LEU A 133 0.59 1.15 -18.70
N THR A 134 -0.73 1.18 -18.81
CA THR A 134 -1.46 2.23 -19.56
C THR A 134 -1.18 3.60 -18.98
N ARG A 135 -1.18 3.71 -17.65
CA ARG A 135 -0.84 4.95 -16.94
C ARG A 135 0.61 5.36 -17.22
N LYS A 136 1.57 4.42 -17.15
CA LYS A 136 2.97 4.69 -17.47
C LYS A 136 3.16 5.18 -18.91
N VAL A 137 2.42 4.60 -19.85
CA VAL A 137 2.39 5.05 -21.25
C VAL A 137 1.75 6.45 -21.36
N TYR A 138 0.69 6.72 -20.63
CA TYR A 138 0.05 8.04 -20.60
C TYR A 138 1.03 9.13 -20.14
N TRP A 139 1.75 8.91 -19.04
CA TRP A 139 2.77 9.85 -18.53
C TRP A 139 3.95 10.02 -19.48
N TYR A 140 4.30 8.98 -20.25
CA TYR A 140 5.33 9.08 -21.27
C TYR A 140 4.92 10.02 -22.42
N PHE A 141 3.65 10.00 -22.83
CA PHE A 141 3.14 10.88 -23.90
C PHE A 141 2.74 12.28 -23.43
N TYR A 142 2.23 12.40 -22.21
CA TYR A 142 1.82 13.66 -21.58
C TYR A 142 2.63 13.89 -20.30
N PRO A 143 3.94 14.18 -20.41
CA PRO A 143 4.72 14.56 -19.24
C PRO A 143 4.11 15.80 -18.60
N ASP A 144 4.06 15.84 -17.26
CA ASP A 144 3.51 16.98 -16.54
C ASP A 144 4.23 18.26 -16.97
N ASN A 145 3.47 19.24 -17.46
CA ASN A 145 3.98 20.56 -17.82
C ASN A 145 4.26 21.38 -16.55
N THR A 146 5.11 20.90 -15.65
CA THR A 146 5.67 21.74 -14.59
C THR A 146 6.69 22.67 -15.23
N HIS A 147 6.17 23.79 -15.73
CA HIS A 147 6.90 24.88 -16.36
C HIS A 147 8.19 25.21 -15.60
N HIS A 148 9.33 24.84 -16.17
CA HIS A 148 10.57 25.59 -16.03
C HIS A 148 10.37 26.99 -16.64
N LYS A 149 9.71 27.91 -15.93
CA LYS A 149 9.98 29.33 -16.14
C LYS A 149 11.26 29.67 -15.39
N SER A 150 12.39 29.26 -15.95
CA SER A 150 13.68 29.85 -15.62
C SER A 150 13.60 31.33 -16.00
N THR A 151 13.43 32.18 -15.00
CA THR A 151 13.71 33.60 -15.14
C THR A 151 15.19 33.72 -15.45
N LYS A 152 15.53 33.81 -16.75
CA LYS A 152 16.83 34.27 -17.21
C LYS A 152 17.04 35.71 -16.75
N SER A 153 17.49 35.87 -15.51
CA SER A 153 18.08 37.12 -15.03
C SER A 153 19.58 37.02 -15.26
N ALA A 154 20.13 37.99 -15.99
CA ALA A 154 21.52 38.08 -16.39
C ALA A 154 22.50 38.05 -15.20
N GLY A 155 23.63 37.37 -15.37
CA GLY A 155 24.76 37.39 -14.43
C GLY A 155 25.66 36.18 -14.61
N GLY A 156 26.91 36.39 -15.04
CA GLY A 156 27.85 35.35 -15.48
C GLY A 156 28.44 34.44 -14.40
N GLN A 157 29.19 33.46 -14.90
CA GLN A 157 30.10 32.52 -14.21
C GLN A 157 29.47 31.46 -13.27
N ALA A 158 29.44 30.20 -13.73
CA ALA A 158 30.11 29.04 -13.09
C ALA A 158 29.60 27.71 -13.68
N SER A 159 30.38 27.10 -14.58
CA SER A 159 30.00 25.89 -15.32
C SER A 159 30.04 24.57 -14.52
N ASN A 160 30.38 24.60 -13.22
CA ASN A 160 30.45 23.39 -12.38
C ASN A 160 29.47 23.40 -11.19
N ALA A 161 28.76 24.50 -10.94
CA ALA A 161 27.72 24.59 -9.90
C ALA A 161 26.33 24.15 -10.40
N ASN A 162 26.20 23.96 -11.72
CA ASN A 162 24.93 23.70 -12.37
C ASN A 162 24.43 22.27 -12.13
N ASP A 163 25.29 21.26 -12.01
CA ASP A 163 24.83 19.89 -11.75
C ASP A 163 24.28 19.72 -10.33
N THR A 164 24.91 20.37 -9.34
CA THR A 164 24.38 20.43 -7.96
C THR A 164 23.13 21.29 -7.87
N LEU A 165 23.00 22.35 -8.67
CA LEU A 165 21.80 23.21 -8.73
C LEU A 165 20.66 22.57 -9.52
N VAL A 166 20.95 21.70 -10.50
CA VAL A 166 19.97 20.92 -11.26
C VAL A 166 19.45 19.77 -10.40
N LEU A 167 20.32 19.07 -9.65
CA LEU A 167 19.92 18.07 -8.67
C LEU A 167 19.11 18.69 -7.51
N LYS A 168 19.53 19.86 -7.01
CA LYS A 168 18.80 20.68 -6.02
C LYS A 168 17.58 21.38 -6.61
N GLY A 169 17.45 21.43 -7.94
CA GLY A 169 16.28 21.96 -8.65
C GLY A 169 15.16 20.93 -8.74
N ASP A 170 15.51 19.64 -8.75
CA ASP A 170 14.55 18.53 -8.73
C ASP A 170 14.14 18.15 -7.28
N LEU A 171 15.04 18.26 -6.32
CA LEU A 171 14.79 17.97 -4.90
C LEU A 171 14.36 19.23 -4.11
N THR A 172 13.41 19.08 -3.20
CA THR A 172 13.03 20.13 -2.25
C THR A 172 14.10 20.32 -1.17
N ASN A 173 14.18 21.51 -0.56
CA ASN A 173 15.09 21.75 0.58
C ASN A 173 14.84 20.76 1.74
N PHE A 174 13.59 20.32 1.92
CA PHE A 174 13.23 19.27 2.87
C PHE A 174 13.90 17.92 2.53
N GLU A 175 13.83 17.47 1.27
CA GLU A 175 14.44 16.22 0.83
C GLU A 175 15.97 16.26 0.98
N VAL A 176 16.58 17.41 0.69
CA VAL A 176 18.03 17.61 0.85
C VAL A 176 18.44 17.58 2.33
N SER A 177 17.68 18.24 3.21
CA SER A 177 18.03 18.35 4.63
C SER A 177 17.78 17.07 5.43
N THR A 178 16.70 16.36 5.10
CA THR A 178 16.26 15.16 5.85
C THR A 178 16.66 13.85 5.18
N GLY A 179 17.04 13.88 3.90
CA GLY A 179 17.25 12.68 3.08
C GLY A 179 15.97 11.90 2.79
N ALA A 180 14.80 12.38 3.19
CA ALA A 180 13.54 11.69 3.02
C ALA A 180 12.88 12.04 1.68
N GLU A 181 12.89 11.10 0.74
CA GLU A 181 12.34 11.32 -0.60
C GLU A 181 10.81 11.49 -0.57
N LEU A 182 10.31 12.61 -1.11
CA LEU A 182 8.89 12.92 -1.27
C LEU A 182 8.35 12.35 -2.59
N GLN A 183 9.18 12.26 -3.63
CA GLN A 183 8.75 11.94 -5.00
C GLN A 183 8.83 10.44 -5.35
N THR A 184 9.72 9.67 -4.73
CA THR A 184 10.09 8.30 -5.18
C THR A 184 9.29 7.17 -4.53
N ARG A 185 8.31 7.48 -3.66
CA ARG A 185 7.48 6.42 -3.08
C ARG A 185 6.58 5.82 -4.15
N PHE A 186 6.91 4.60 -4.53
CA PHE A 186 6.09 3.72 -5.37
C PHE A 186 5.28 2.80 -4.45
N GLY A 187 4.05 2.49 -4.85
CA GLY A 187 3.14 1.70 -4.04
C GLY A 187 1.69 2.13 -4.18
N ILE A 188 0.88 1.64 -3.25
CA ILE A 188 -0.53 2.02 -3.13
C ILE A 188 -0.62 3.38 -2.44
N ILE A 189 -0.49 4.44 -3.22
CA ILE A 189 -0.46 5.82 -2.75
C ILE A 189 -1.32 6.64 -3.71
N SER A 190 -2.13 7.54 -3.17
CA SER A 190 -2.90 8.48 -4.00
C SER A 190 -1.96 9.42 -4.73
N ASP A 191 -2.36 9.89 -5.91
CA ASP A 191 -1.69 11.04 -6.51
C ASP A 191 -2.11 12.30 -5.76
N TYR A 192 -1.16 12.89 -5.06
CA TYR A 192 -1.26 14.22 -4.51
C TYR A 192 0.01 14.98 -4.87
N ARG A 193 -0.07 16.32 -4.82
CA ARG A 193 1.07 17.17 -5.12
C ARG A 193 1.90 17.32 -3.85
N ASN A 194 3.02 16.61 -3.80
CA ASN A 194 3.93 16.61 -2.65
C ASN A 194 4.77 17.90 -2.56
N TYR A 195 4.66 18.78 -3.55
CA TYR A 195 5.41 20.03 -3.65
C TYR A 195 4.53 21.19 -4.13
N VAL A 196 4.94 22.40 -3.78
CA VAL A 196 4.36 23.67 -4.24
C VAL A 196 5.47 24.51 -4.86
N TYR A 197 5.21 25.08 -6.03
CA TYR A 197 6.13 26.04 -6.63
C TYR A 197 5.81 27.44 -6.14
N PHE A 198 6.78 28.08 -5.49
CA PHE A 198 6.69 29.50 -5.14
C PHE A 198 7.89 30.24 -5.72
N LYS A 199 7.62 31.30 -6.51
CA LYS A 199 8.66 32.14 -7.15
C LYS A 199 9.73 31.34 -7.93
N GLY A 200 9.35 30.21 -8.56
CA GLY A 200 10.25 29.38 -9.36
C GLY A 200 11.09 28.37 -8.58
N MET A 201 10.89 28.24 -7.26
CA MET A 201 11.54 27.22 -6.41
C MET A 201 10.51 26.17 -5.95
N LYS A 202 10.96 24.91 -5.77
CA LYS A 202 10.15 23.77 -5.34
C LYS A 202 10.19 23.66 -3.81
N PHE A 203 9.04 23.84 -3.16
CA PHE A 203 8.87 23.70 -1.71
C PHE A 203 8.11 22.42 -1.40
N ALA A 204 8.40 21.80 -0.26
CA ALA A 204 7.65 20.64 0.21
C ALA A 204 6.25 21.08 0.67
N SER A 205 5.22 20.41 0.15
CA SER A 205 3.86 20.61 0.64
C SER A 205 3.75 20.05 2.07
N ALA A 206 2.92 20.66 2.92
CA ALA A 206 2.66 20.15 4.27
C ALA A 206 2.26 18.68 4.23
N ASP A 207 1.33 18.32 3.33
CA ASP A 207 0.86 16.94 3.14
C ASP A 207 2.00 15.98 2.73
N GLY A 208 2.93 16.45 1.89
CA GLY A 208 4.14 15.71 1.53
C GLY A 208 5.03 15.39 2.74
N VAL A 209 5.24 16.38 3.61
CA VAL A 209 6.04 16.22 4.84
C VAL A 209 5.39 15.20 5.78
N TYR A 210 4.08 15.30 6.00
CA TYR A 210 3.33 14.37 6.84
C TYR A 210 3.30 12.95 6.30
N CYS A 211 2.97 12.78 5.02
CA CYS A 211 2.97 11.47 4.37
C CYS A 211 4.37 10.84 4.29
N SER A 212 5.44 11.63 4.39
CA SER A 212 6.81 11.11 4.50
C SER A 212 7.13 10.60 5.92
N GLY A 213 6.26 10.84 6.90
CA GLY A 213 6.45 10.42 8.29
C GLY A 213 7.14 11.48 9.15
N TYR A 214 7.02 12.75 8.79
CA TYR A 214 7.55 13.87 9.57
C TYR A 214 6.43 14.78 10.08
N VAL A 215 6.65 15.40 11.23
CA VAL A 215 5.71 16.31 11.86
C VAL A 215 6.44 17.56 12.33
N ILE A 216 5.80 18.72 12.12
CA ILE A 216 6.30 20.01 12.60
C ILE A 216 5.70 20.29 13.98
N VAL A 217 6.55 20.37 14.99
CA VAL A 217 6.26 20.70 16.38
C VAL A 217 6.43 22.19 16.59
N ASN A 218 5.38 22.85 17.09
CA ASN A 218 5.35 24.27 17.42
C ASN A 218 5.87 25.20 16.30
N GLY A 219 5.74 24.78 15.03
CA GLY A 219 6.19 25.56 13.86
C GLY A 219 7.71 25.76 13.74
N ARG A 220 8.53 25.12 14.59
CA ARG A 220 9.98 25.36 14.67
C ARG A 220 10.83 24.10 14.57
N TYR A 221 10.26 22.95 14.87
CA TYR A 221 11.00 21.70 14.97
C TYR A 221 10.35 20.65 14.10
N LEU A 222 11.12 20.05 13.19
CA LEU A 222 10.71 18.97 12.32
C LEU A 222 11.27 17.66 12.87
N MET A 223 10.39 16.74 13.23
CA MET A 223 10.77 15.44 13.80
C MET A 223 10.06 14.31 13.07
N ARG A 224 10.59 13.09 13.17
CA ARG A 224 9.90 11.90 12.65
C ARG A 224 8.71 11.56 13.55
N SER A 225 7.58 11.18 12.95
CA SER A 225 6.36 10.82 13.68
C SER A 225 6.57 9.60 14.58
N GLU A 226 7.43 8.66 14.16
CA GLU A 226 7.82 7.47 14.91
C GLU A 226 8.52 7.80 16.23
N ASP A 227 9.23 8.93 16.28
CA ASP A 227 9.99 9.36 17.46
C ASP A 227 9.17 10.19 18.45
N LEU A 228 7.98 10.65 18.05
CA LEU A 228 7.05 11.42 18.89
C LEU A 228 6.69 10.72 20.21
N PRO A 229 6.24 9.44 20.23
CA PRO A 229 5.96 8.73 21.47
C PRO A 229 7.22 8.55 22.33
N SER A 230 8.38 8.35 21.69
CA SER A 230 9.66 8.23 22.39
C SER A 230 10.01 9.54 23.12
N VAL A 231 9.87 10.70 22.46
CA VAL A 231 10.10 12.01 23.08
C VAL A 231 9.09 12.28 24.20
N ALA A 232 7.81 11.94 24.01
CA ALA A 232 6.80 12.09 25.05
C ALA A 232 7.12 11.25 26.30
N MET A 233 7.60 10.03 26.11
CA MET A 233 8.01 9.16 27.21
C MET A 233 9.31 9.64 27.88
N MET A 234 10.26 10.20 27.12
CA MET A 234 11.47 10.82 27.68
C MET A 234 11.11 12.01 28.56
N LYS A 235 10.11 12.80 28.16
CA LYS A 235 9.58 13.89 28.95
C LYS A 235 8.87 13.40 30.21
N PHE A 236 8.04 12.38 30.09
CA PHE A 236 7.29 11.81 31.21
C PHE A 236 8.21 11.23 32.30
N LEU A 237 9.24 10.49 31.89
CA LEU A 237 10.19 9.85 32.82
C LEU A 237 11.32 10.78 33.25
N ASN A 238 11.49 11.92 32.58
CA ASN A 238 12.63 12.82 32.72
C ASN A 238 14.00 12.11 32.59
N THR A 239 14.05 11.05 31.77
CA THR A 239 15.23 10.23 31.54
C THR A 239 15.43 10.01 30.06
N ARG A 240 16.67 10.14 29.58
CA ARG A 240 17.04 9.86 28.20
C ARG A 240 17.24 8.35 28.01
N PHE A 241 16.34 7.72 27.26
CA PHE A 241 16.45 6.30 26.91
C PHE A 241 16.73 6.06 25.42
N THR A 242 16.44 7.03 24.55
CA THR A 242 16.74 6.95 23.11
C THR A 242 17.35 8.26 22.60
N ASN A 243 18.04 8.19 21.48
CA ASN A 243 18.60 9.33 20.78
C ASN A 243 17.63 9.72 19.67
N VAL A 244 16.89 10.81 19.88
CA VAL A 244 16.01 11.39 18.85
C VAL A 244 16.67 12.64 18.30
N ASP A 245 16.76 12.71 16.98
CA ASP A 245 17.30 13.84 16.24
C ASP A 245 16.16 14.65 15.60
N VAL A 246 16.24 15.97 15.73
CA VAL A 246 15.21 16.92 15.28
C VAL A 246 15.86 18.01 14.45
N TYR A 247 15.21 18.39 13.36
CA TYR A 247 15.66 19.47 12.49
C TYR A 247 14.97 20.77 12.86
N GLU A 248 15.71 21.87 12.88
CA GLU A 248 15.11 23.18 13.09
C GLU A 248 14.55 23.71 11.77
N VAL A 249 13.35 24.27 11.83
CA VAL A 249 12.64 24.86 10.69
C VAL A 249 12.65 26.37 10.84
N ASP A 250 13.19 27.05 9.84
CA ASP A 250 13.17 28.51 9.73
C ASP A 250 12.30 28.92 8.52
N GLY A 251 11.02 29.15 8.79
CA GLY A 251 10.01 29.41 7.75
C GLY A 251 9.89 28.23 6.78
N SER A 252 10.38 28.40 5.55
CA SER A 252 10.36 27.39 4.49
C SER A 252 11.62 26.55 4.35
N ASN A 253 12.68 26.89 5.09
CA ASN A 253 13.93 26.14 5.06
C ASN A 253 14.04 25.25 6.29
N VAL A 254 14.45 24.01 6.05
CA VAL A 254 14.89 23.09 7.09
C VAL A 254 16.41 23.26 7.22
N LYS A 255 16.93 23.37 8.43
CA LYS A 255 18.39 23.41 8.64
C LYS A 255 18.97 22.01 8.39
N ASP A 256 20.10 21.95 7.70
CA ASP A 256 20.82 20.69 7.42
C ASP A 256 21.42 20.03 8.68
N THR A 257 21.43 20.73 9.81
CA THR A 257 22.01 20.23 11.07
C THR A 257 20.91 19.70 11.98
N ALA A 258 20.96 18.39 12.24
CA ALA A 258 20.10 17.75 13.21
C ALA A 258 20.55 18.08 14.65
N ARG A 259 19.58 18.35 15.51
CA ARG A 259 19.77 18.61 16.94
C ARG A 259 19.20 17.46 17.75
N LEU A 260 20.02 16.93 18.65
CA LEU A 260 19.62 15.89 19.58
C LEU A 260 18.63 16.43 20.64
N VAL A 261 17.57 15.66 20.89
CA VAL A 261 16.52 16.00 21.85
C VAL A 261 16.88 15.54 23.26
N TYR A 262 16.67 16.44 24.22
CA TYR A 262 16.73 16.17 25.65
C TYR A 262 15.35 16.29 26.29
N PRO A 263 15.12 15.69 27.48
CA PRO A 263 13.86 15.83 28.22
C PRO A 263 13.44 17.30 28.45
N ASP A 264 14.40 18.22 28.55
CA ASP A 264 14.15 19.64 28.74
C ASP A 264 13.99 20.45 27.44
N THR A 265 14.11 19.81 26.27
CA THR A 265 14.08 20.50 24.98
C THR A 265 12.67 20.96 24.57
N PHE A 266 11.64 20.20 24.95
CA PHE A 266 10.24 20.50 24.62
C PHE A 266 9.38 20.71 25.86
N PHE A 267 8.45 21.66 25.80
CA PHE A 267 7.36 21.77 26.75
C PHE A 267 6.19 20.84 26.35
N TRP A 268 5.34 20.48 27.31
CA TRP A 268 4.14 19.68 27.01
C TRP A 268 3.21 20.38 26.01
N ASP A 269 3.11 21.70 26.10
CA ASP A 269 2.34 22.51 25.15
C ASP A 269 2.94 22.47 23.73
N ASP A 270 4.27 22.34 23.61
CA ASP A 270 4.92 22.23 22.30
C ASP A 270 4.56 20.91 21.62
N LEU A 271 4.60 19.79 22.37
CA LEU A 271 4.25 18.47 21.86
C LEU A 271 2.78 18.35 21.43
N TRP A 272 1.88 19.12 22.08
CA TRP A 272 0.47 19.15 21.69
C TRP A 272 0.17 20.05 20.49
N ARG A 273 1.02 21.05 20.22
CA ARG A 273 0.87 21.96 19.07
C ARG A 273 1.57 21.40 17.83
N LEU A 274 1.00 20.35 17.27
CA LEU A 274 1.40 19.83 15.96
C LEU A 274 0.82 20.77 14.89
N ASN A 275 1.69 21.49 14.19
CA ASN A 275 1.26 22.55 13.29
C ASN A 275 1.28 22.10 11.83
N VAL A 276 0.11 22.13 11.17
CA VAL A 276 -0.09 21.77 9.75
C VAL A 276 0.17 22.99 8.85
N THR A 277 1.27 23.69 9.06
CA THR A 277 1.65 24.82 8.21
C THR A 277 2.51 24.35 7.05
N VAL A 278 2.20 24.84 5.85
CA VAL A 278 3.05 24.67 4.67
C VAL A 278 4.39 25.33 4.93
N LEU A 279 5.49 24.65 4.59
CA LEU A 279 6.83 25.23 4.53
C LEU A 279 6.87 26.18 3.31
N LEU A 280 6.31 27.38 3.47
CA LEU A 280 6.12 28.42 2.44
C LEU A 280 7.12 29.56 2.62
#